data_AF-A0A7J7P5Y8-F1
#
_entry.id   AF-A0A7J7P5Y8-F1
#
_cell.length_a   1.000
_cell.length_b   1.000
_cell.length_c   1.000
_cell.angle_alpha   90.00
_cell.angle_beta   90.00
_cell.angle_gamma   90.00
#
_symmetry.space_group_name_H-M   'P 1'
#
loop_
_entity.id
_entity.type
_entity.pdbx_description
1 polymer ?
#
loop_
_entity_poly.entity_id
_entity_poly.type
_entity_poly.pdbx_seq_one_letter_code
_entity_poly.pdbx_strand_id
1 'polypeptide(L)'
;MTTTINYVFGAGVLSPSTSIVLNNEVDDFSTPTENTADKLSPALANFIEPNKRPLSSMTPIIFLKLIPNVVLYENWTMVDGDHIELSDKSKSFLADRNHLLKGQASGAVCQLIVQTPQTAINMERKSRSGLVIKFPMASLLV
;
A
#
# COMPACT_ATOMS: atom_id res chain seq x y z
N MET A 1 4.87 -3.64 -6.33
CA MET A 1 3.99 -3.13 -7.41
C MET A 1 2.66 -2.77 -6.75
N THR A 2 2.08 -1.63 -7.15
CA THR A 2 0.74 -1.22 -6.73
C THR A 2 -0.09 -1.01 -7.99
N THR A 3 -1.30 -1.55 -8.01
CA THR A 3 -2.23 -1.46 -9.14
C THR A 3 -3.63 -1.27 -8.61
N THR A 4 -4.46 -0.51 -9.32
CA THR A 4 -5.84 -0.22 -8.92
C THR A 4 -6.75 -0.10 -10.14
N ILE A 5 -8.07 -0.12 -9.89
CA ILE A 5 -9.12 0.32 -10.80
C ILE A 5 -9.82 1.58 -10.25
N ASN A 6 -9.13 2.29 -9.36
CA ASN A 6 -9.57 3.35 -8.45
C ASN A 6 -10.52 2.87 -7.33
N TYR A 7 -11.82 3.12 -7.42
CA TYR A 7 -12.75 2.73 -6.37
C TYR A 7 -13.01 1.21 -6.35
N VAL A 8 -13.68 0.74 -5.30
CA VAL A 8 -14.14 -0.65 -5.22
C VAL A 8 -15.06 -0.95 -6.40
N PHE A 9 -14.71 -1.96 -7.22
CA PHE A 9 -15.33 -2.28 -8.51
C PHE A 9 -15.20 -1.21 -9.61
N GLY A 10 -14.30 -0.24 -9.44
CA GLY A 10 -13.97 0.77 -10.45
C GLY A 10 -15.19 1.59 -10.88
N ALA A 11 -15.45 1.63 -12.19
CA ALA A 11 -16.63 2.30 -12.74
C ALA A 11 -17.96 1.55 -12.48
N GLY A 12 -17.92 0.36 -11.86
CA GLY A 12 -19.09 -0.51 -11.74
C GLY A 12 -19.53 -1.13 -13.07
N VAL A 13 -18.69 -1.05 -14.11
CA VAL A 13 -18.99 -1.55 -15.46
C VAL A 13 -18.11 -2.75 -15.77
N LEU A 14 -18.75 -3.87 -16.08
CA LEU A 14 -18.12 -5.08 -16.60
C LEU A 14 -18.32 -5.15 -18.12
N SER A 15 -17.25 -5.33 -18.88
CA SER A 15 -17.35 -5.59 -20.32
C SER A 15 -17.99 -6.97 -20.57
N PRO A 16 -19.15 -7.09 -21.25
CA PRO A 16 -19.80 -8.38 -21.46
C PRO A 16 -19.03 -9.33 -22.37
N SER A 17 -18.19 -8.81 -23.27
CA SER A 17 -17.42 -9.61 -24.22
C SER A 17 -16.09 -10.09 -23.66
N THR A 18 -15.50 -9.36 -22.72
CA THR A 18 -14.16 -9.65 -22.18
C THR A 18 -14.16 -10.03 -20.70
N SER A 19 -15.26 -9.80 -19.99
CA SER A 19 -15.38 -9.96 -18.54
C SER A 19 -14.36 -9.12 -17.75
N ILE A 20 -13.85 -8.04 -18.33
CA ILE A 20 -12.95 -7.09 -17.66
C ILE A 20 -13.78 -5.99 -16.99
N VAL A 21 -13.49 -5.72 -15.72
CA VAL A 21 -14.05 -4.57 -14.97
C VAL A 21 -13.28 -3.32 -15.36
N LEU A 22 -14.00 -2.25 -15.72
CA LEU A 22 -13.41 -0.98 -16.12
C LEU A 22 -13.06 -0.13 -14.89
N ASN A 23 -11.92 0.54 -14.96
CA ASN A 23 -11.52 1.53 -13.96
C ASN A 23 -12.38 2.81 -14.06
N ASN A 24 -12.36 3.60 -13.00
CA ASN A 24 -12.86 4.97 -12.98
C ASN A 24 -11.74 5.97 -12.67
N GLU A 25 -10.52 5.73 -13.17
CA GLU A 25 -9.32 6.54 -12.86
C GLU A 25 -9.46 8.01 -13.31
N VAL A 26 -10.41 8.31 -14.21
CA VAL A 26 -10.72 9.68 -14.60
C VAL A 26 -11.17 10.55 -13.41
N ASP A 27 -11.66 9.93 -12.33
CA ASP A 27 -12.06 10.61 -11.09
C ASP A 27 -10.87 11.17 -10.29
N ASP A 28 -9.64 10.70 -10.55
CA ASP A 28 -8.43 11.23 -9.91
C ASP A 28 -7.98 12.57 -10.51
N PHE A 29 -8.58 13.03 -11.61
CA PHE A 29 -8.38 14.40 -12.09
C PHE A 29 -9.12 15.41 -11.22
N SER A 30 -8.53 16.60 -11.06
CA SER A 30 -9.25 17.72 -10.46
C SER A 30 -10.26 18.29 -11.45
N THR A 31 -11.45 18.67 -10.95
CA THR A 31 -12.47 19.34 -11.75
C THR A 31 -12.61 20.81 -11.34
N PRO A 32 -12.82 21.76 -12.29
CA PRO A 32 -12.90 23.18 -11.99
C PRO A 32 -14.08 23.57 -11.09
N THR A 33 -15.11 22.73 -11.01
CA THR A 33 -16.40 23.00 -10.36
C THR A 33 -16.53 22.38 -8.96
N GLU A 34 -15.52 21.65 -8.50
CA GLU A 34 -15.53 21.05 -7.16
C GLU A 34 -15.24 22.09 -6.07
N ASN A 35 -16.29 22.83 -5.70
CA ASN A 35 -16.33 23.71 -4.53
C ASN A 35 -17.23 23.10 -3.46
N THR A 36 -16.85 21.94 -2.91
CA THR A 36 -17.48 21.39 -1.69
C THR A 36 -16.59 21.68 -0.49
N ALA A 37 -17.19 21.91 0.68
CA ALA A 37 -16.50 22.34 1.90
C ALA A 37 -15.41 21.36 2.40
N ASP A 38 -15.47 20.09 1.98
CA ASP A 38 -14.56 19.01 2.39
C ASP A 38 -13.47 18.68 1.34
N LYS A 39 -13.42 19.38 0.20
CA LYS A 39 -12.44 19.09 -0.86
C LYS A 39 -11.38 20.18 -0.97
N LEU A 40 -10.13 19.75 -1.24
CA LEU A 40 -9.01 20.63 -1.56
C LEU A 40 -9.35 21.50 -2.78
N SER A 41 -8.85 22.73 -2.80
CA SER A 41 -9.02 23.62 -3.96
C SER A 41 -8.56 22.92 -5.25
N PRO A 42 -9.27 23.08 -6.38
CA PRO A 42 -8.94 22.38 -7.61
C PRO A 42 -7.50 22.62 -8.06
N ALA A 43 -6.75 21.55 -8.27
CA ALA A 43 -5.36 21.64 -8.71
C ALA A 43 -5.30 21.80 -10.23
N LEU A 44 -5.02 23.03 -10.71
CA LEU A 44 -4.93 23.34 -12.15
C LEU A 44 -4.02 22.38 -12.92
N ALA A 45 -2.88 21.99 -12.31
CA ALA A 45 -1.93 21.06 -12.91
C ALA A 45 -2.52 19.66 -13.17
N ASN A 46 -3.55 19.28 -12.42
CA ASN A 46 -4.23 17.99 -12.51
C ASN A 46 -5.63 18.09 -13.15
N PHE A 47 -5.88 19.11 -13.99
CA PHE A 47 -7.09 19.14 -14.81
C PHE A 47 -7.03 18.13 -15.96
N ILE A 48 -8.20 17.60 -16.33
CA ILE A 48 -8.36 16.62 -17.40
C ILE A 48 -7.98 17.19 -18.77
N GLU A 49 -7.16 16.45 -19.52
CA GLU A 49 -6.77 16.75 -20.90
C GLU A 49 -6.63 15.44 -21.68
N PRO A 50 -6.85 15.45 -23.02
CA PRO A 50 -6.64 14.26 -23.85
C PRO A 50 -5.23 13.67 -23.68
N ASN A 51 -5.15 12.35 -23.48
CA ASN A 51 -3.91 11.59 -23.26
C ASN A 51 -3.12 11.92 -21.98
N LYS A 52 -3.61 12.82 -21.13
CA LYS A 52 -3.00 13.10 -19.83
C LYS A 52 -3.26 11.93 -18.87
N ARG A 53 -2.33 11.72 -17.94
CA ARG A 53 -2.51 10.75 -16.85
C ARG A 53 -2.95 11.50 -15.58
N PRO A 54 -3.95 10.99 -14.85
CA PRO A 54 -4.33 11.57 -13.58
C PRO A 54 -3.20 11.42 -12.55
N LEU A 55 -3.13 12.36 -11.61
CA LEU A 55 -2.24 12.26 -10.44
C LEU A 55 -2.64 11.05 -9.58
N SER A 56 -1.66 10.30 -9.09
CA SER A 56 -1.91 9.13 -8.24
C SER A 56 -1.14 9.23 -6.92
N SER A 57 -1.75 8.75 -5.84
CA SER A 57 -1.12 8.60 -4.52
C SER A 57 -0.34 7.28 -4.37
N MET A 58 -0.34 6.42 -5.39
CA MET A 58 0.39 5.15 -5.36
C MET A 58 1.90 5.37 -5.18
N THR A 59 2.45 4.85 -4.09
CA THR A 59 3.89 5.00 -3.77
C THR A 59 4.55 3.63 -3.55
N PRO A 60 4.74 2.81 -4.61
CA PRO A 60 5.50 1.56 -4.48
C PRO A 60 6.97 1.87 -4.21
N ILE A 61 7.48 1.45 -3.05
CA ILE A 61 8.81 1.81 -2.58
C ILE A 61 9.68 0.59 -2.26
N ILE A 62 11.00 0.72 -2.49
CA ILE A 62 12.02 -0.24 -2.06
C ILE A 62 12.98 0.52 -1.16
N PHE A 63 13.11 0.08 0.10
CA PHE A 63 14.09 0.61 1.03
C PHE A 63 15.38 -0.23 0.97
N LEU A 64 16.52 0.43 0.80
CA LEU A 64 17.82 -0.19 1.04
C LEU A 64 18.12 -0.29 2.55
N LYS A 65 17.64 0.69 3.31
CA LYS A 65 17.66 0.74 4.77
C LYS A 65 16.47 1.57 5.25
N LEU A 66 15.80 1.10 6.29
CA LEU A 66 14.66 1.80 6.89
C LEU A 66 15.19 2.79 7.95
N ILE A 67 14.88 4.07 7.80
CA ILE A 67 15.32 5.16 8.69
C ILE A 67 14.14 6.11 8.94
N PRO A 68 13.66 6.28 10.18
CA PRO A 68 14.03 5.49 11.37
C PRO A 68 13.65 4.01 11.18
N ASN A 69 14.33 3.08 11.86
CA ASN A 69 14.10 1.63 11.68
C ASN A 69 12.82 1.14 12.39
N VAL A 70 11.69 1.77 12.07
CA VAL A 70 10.39 1.53 12.70
C VAL A 70 9.43 0.96 11.66
N VAL A 71 8.86 -0.20 11.96
CA VAL A 71 7.76 -0.80 11.20
C VAL A 71 6.46 -0.52 11.94
N LEU A 72 5.63 0.31 11.32
CA LEU A 72 4.25 0.51 11.75
C LEU A 72 3.43 -0.71 11.33
N TYR A 73 2.59 -1.18 12.23
CA TYR A 73 1.70 -2.30 11.94
C TYR A 73 0.33 -2.07 12.55
N GLU A 74 -0.68 -2.68 11.95
CA GLU A 74 -2.05 -2.60 12.42
C GLU A 74 -2.23 -3.34 13.75
N ASN A 75 -2.76 -2.64 14.74
CA ASN A 75 -3.18 -3.17 16.02
C ASN A 75 -4.50 -2.48 16.37
N TRP A 76 -5.60 -3.14 16.04
CA TRP A 76 -6.94 -2.56 16.14
C TRP A 76 -7.97 -3.63 16.49
N THR A 77 -8.95 -3.26 17.31
CA THR A 77 -10.12 -4.10 17.57
C THR A 77 -11.32 -3.49 16.87
N MET A 78 -11.91 -4.24 15.94
CA MET A 78 -13.11 -3.86 15.22
C MET A 78 -14.32 -3.72 16.16
N VAL A 79 -15.37 -3.05 15.68
CA VAL A 79 -16.60 -2.80 16.45
C VAL A 79 -17.36 -4.08 16.82
N ASP A 80 -17.12 -5.18 16.10
CA ASP A 80 -17.66 -6.52 16.38
C ASP A 80 -16.80 -7.34 17.36
N GLY A 81 -15.66 -6.79 17.80
CA GLY A 81 -14.74 -7.42 18.73
C GLY A 81 -13.56 -8.15 18.08
N ASP A 82 -13.51 -8.23 16.74
CA ASP A 82 -12.41 -8.89 16.04
C ASP A 82 -11.11 -8.08 16.16
N HIS A 83 -10.05 -8.71 16.67
CA HIS A 83 -8.74 -8.08 16.82
C HIS A 83 -7.84 -8.38 15.63
N ILE A 84 -7.42 -7.32 14.95
CA ILE A 84 -6.45 -7.37 13.86
C ILE A 84 -5.08 -6.99 14.40
N GLU A 85 -4.15 -7.93 14.32
CA GLU A 85 -2.75 -7.70 14.66
C GLU A 85 -1.80 -8.52 13.78
N LEU A 86 -0.54 -8.10 13.68
CA LEU A 86 0.53 -8.97 13.21
C LEU A 86 0.63 -10.25 14.06
N SER A 87 0.82 -11.38 13.40
CA SER A 87 1.15 -12.63 14.10
C SER A 87 2.44 -12.51 14.91
N ASP A 88 2.53 -13.20 16.03
CA ASP A 88 3.74 -13.22 16.88
C ASP A 88 4.97 -13.70 16.09
N LYS A 89 4.78 -14.65 15.16
CA LYS A 89 5.83 -15.09 14.24
C LYS A 89 6.40 -13.94 13.40
N SER A 90 5.53 -13.07 12.87
CA SER A 90 5.95 -11.90 12.10
C SER A 90 6.64 -10.86 12.99
N LYS A 91 6.13 -10.65 14.20
CA LYS A 91 6.75 -9.72 15.17
C LYS A 91 8.17 -10.19 15.53
N SER A 92 8.36 -11.46 15.89
CA SER A 92 9.68 -12.02 16.17
C SER A 92 10.60 -11.95 14.96
N PHE A 93 10.11 -12.30 13.77
CA PHE A 93 10.90 -12.22 12.52
C PHE A 93 11.46 -10.82 12.23
N LEU A 94 10.67 -9.78 12.53
CA LEU A 94 11.08 -8.38 12.36
C LEU A 94 12.00 -7.92 13.50
N ALA A 95 11.71 -8.31 14.74
CA ALA A 95 12.53 -8.00 15.91
C ALA A 95 13.93 -8.61 15.80
N ASP A 96 14.05 -9.86 15.31
CA ASP A 96 15.34 -10.53 15.03
C ASP A 96 16.21 -9.76 14.02
N ARG A 97 15.60 -8.88 13.23
CA ARG A 97 16.27 -7.99 12.26
C ARG A 97 16.45 -6.57 12.78
N ASN A 98 16.29 -6.37 14.08
CA ASN A 98 16.39 -5.09 14.79
C ASN A 98 15.36 -4.03 14.36
N HIS A 99 14.27 -4.43 13.69
CA HIS A 99 13.17 -3.50 13.43
C HIS A 99 12.41 -3.21 14.72
N LEU A 100 12.16 -1.93 14.98
CA LEU A 100 11.29 -1.49 16.06
C LEU A 100 9.84 -1.59 15.58
N LEU A 101 8.99 -2.21 16.37
CA LEU A 101 7.58 -2.39 16.03
C LEU A 101 6.71 -1.39 16.78
N LYS A 102 5.80 -0.73 16.06
CA LYS A 102 4.84 0.20 16.66
C LYS A 102 3.44 -0.09 16.11
N GLY A 103 2.54 -0.49 17.01
CA GLY A 103 1.13 -0.69 16.68
C GLY A 103 0.43 0.64 16.36
N GLN A 104 -0.51 0.61 15.42
CA GLN A 104 -1.35 1.74 15.05
C GLN A 104 -2.77 1.27 14.72
N ALA A 105 -3.74 2.13 15.03
CA ALA A 105 -5.17 1.86 14.90
C ALA A 105 -5.70 1.73 13.46
N SER A 106 -5.11 2.44 12.50
CA SER A 106 -5.62 2.47 11.12
C SER A 106 -4.55 2.92 10.13
N GLY A 107 -4.64 2.43 8.90
CA GLY A 107 -3.83 2.85 7.76
C GLY A 107 -4.29 2.23 6.44
N ALA A 108 -3.59 2.54 5.34
CA ALA A 108 -3.84 1.98 4.00
C ALA A 108 -3.53 0.47 3.95
N VAL A 109 -3.83 -0.30 2.91
CA VAL A 109 -3.31 -1.69 2.81
C VAL A 109 -1.87 -1.66 2.30
N CYS A 110 -0.93 -2.29 3.02
CA CYS A 110 0.45 -2.44 2.55
C CYS A 110 0.91 -3.90 2.56
N GLN A 111 1.78 -4.24 1.62
CA GLN A 111 2.52 -5.49 1.62
C GLN A 111 4.00 -5.19 1.81
N LEU A 112 4.62 -5.80 2.82
CA LEU A 112 6.04 -5.65 3.10
C LEU A 112 6.76 -6.97 2.86
N ILE A 113 7.89 -6.89 2.18
CA ILE A 113 8.81 -8.00 2.02
C ILE A 113 10.16 -7.55 2.57
N VAL A 114 10.62 -8.23 3.61
CA VAL A 114 11.95 -7.97 4.20
C VAL A 114 12.91 -9.04 3.71
N GLN A 115 14.00 -8.60 3.08
CA GLN A 115 15.07 -9.47 2.60
C GLN A 115 16.36 -9.17 3.35
N THR A 116 17.08 -10.22 3.72
CA THR A 116 18.46 -10.11 4.21
C THR A 116 19.36 -10.49 3.04
N PRO A 117 20.00 -9.53 2.34
CA PRO A 117 20.90 -9.86 1.25
C PRO A 117 22.08 -10.67 1.82
N GLN A 118 22.42 -11.77 1.16
CA GLN A 118 23.65 -12.50 1.47
C GLN A 118 24.84 -11.60 1.15
N THR A 119 25.70 -11.36 2.13
CA THR A 119 27.08 -10.97 1.83
C THR A 119 27.67 -12.08 0.99
N ALA A 120 28.24 -11.76 -0.17
CA ALA A 120 28.73 -12.76 -1.13
C ALA A 120 29.72 -13.73 -0.44
N ILE A 121 29.29 -14.96 -0.20
CA ILE A 121 30.18 -16.09 0.13
C ILE A 121 29.68 -17.31 -0.63
N ASN A 122 30.48 -17.70 -1.63
CA ASN A 122 30.55 -18.94 -2.39
C ASN A 122 29.28 -19.52 -3.03
N MET A 123 29.44 -19.90 -4.30
CA MET A 123 28.48 -20.61 -5.14
C MET A 123 28.18 -22.02 -4.60
N GLU A 124 27.48 -22.14 -3.48
CA GLU A 124 26.75 -23.35 -3.12
C GLU A 124 25.35 -22.96 -2.65
N ARG A 125 24.37 -23.33 -3.46
CA ARG A 125 22.94 -23.01 -3.31
C ARG A 125 22.46 -23.34 -1.88
N LYS A 126 22.09 -22.33 -1.09
CA LYS A 126 21.29 -22.50 0.14
C LYS A 126 20.12 -21.51 0.23
N SER A 127 19.05 -22.05 0.82
CA SER A 127 17.65 -21.63 0.83
C SER A 127 17.38 -20.14 1.12
N ARG A 128 16.46 -19.56 0.33
CA ARG A 128 15.92 -18.20 0.51
C ARG A 128 14.97 -18.17 1.71
N SER A 129 15.32 -17.52 2.82
CA SER A 129 14.37 -17.24 3.91
C SER A 129 13.85 -15.80 3.81
N GLY A 130 12.95 -15.55 2.85
CA GLY A 130 12.16 -14.32 2.80
C GLY A 130 10.79 -14.55 3.41
N LEU A 131 10.30 -13.65 4.26
CA LEU A 131 8.93 -13.67 4.75
C LEU A 131 8.15 -12.53 4.07
N VAL A 132 7.08 -12.89 3.39
CA VAL A 132 6.10 -11.92 2.90
C VAL A 132 5.13 -11.64 4.03
N ILE A 133 5.09 -10.40 4.49
CA ILE A 133 4.13 -9.94 5.50
C ILE A 133 3.07 -9.14 4.76
N LYS A 134 1.85 -9.69 4.70
CA LYS A 134 0.68 -8.96 4.24
C LYS A 134 0.08 -8.25 5.43
N PHE A 135 -0.05 -6.93 5.35
CA PHE A 135 -0.84 -6.18 6.31
C PHE A 135 -2.24 -6.03 5.73
N PRO A 136 -3.29 -6.42 6.48
CA PRO A 136 -4.66 -6.25 6.02
C PRO A 136 -5.01 -4.77 5.84
N MET A 137 -4.45 -3.84 6.64
CA MET A 137 -4.49 -2.37 6.46
C MET A 137 -3.32 -1.67 7.22
N ALA A 138 -2.07 -1.66 6.71
CA ALA A 138 -1.01 -0.74 7.19
C ALA A 138 -0.73 0.50 6.29
N SER A 139 -0.85 1.72 6.83
CA SER A 139 -0.29 2.92 6.19
C SER A 139 1.21 2.93 6.46
N LEU A 140 2.02 2.95 5.41
CA LEU A 140 3.38 3.45 5.52
C LEU A 140 3.31 4.98 5.34
N LEU A 141 3.01 5.69 6.43
CA LEU A 141 3.18 7.15 6.44
C LEU A 141 4.67 7.47 6.32
N VAL A 142 5.05 8.16 5.26
CA VAL A 142 6.29 8.95 5.18
C VAL A 142 6.03 10.29 5.83
#